data_AF-A0A932WDQ1-F1
#
_entry.id   AF-A0A932WDQ1-F1
#
_cell.length_a   1.000
_cell.length_b   1.000
_cell.length_c   1.000
_cell.angle_alpha   90.00
_cell.angle_beta   90.00
_cell.angle_gamma   90.00
#
_symmetry.space_group_name_H-M   'P 1'
#
loop_
_entity.id
_entity.type
_entity.pdbx_description
1 polymer ?
#
loop_
_entity_poly.entity_id
_entity_poly.type
_entity_poly.pdbx_seq_one_letter_code
_entity_poly.pdbx_strand_id
1 'polypeptide(L)'
;MSVISLRLKDREIKRINEMAGMLHKDKSTVARELIDYGWEFLMIKLYKDGKMSLNTLASKLELSVSETIDLLAEFGVESPIDYDDYLKGFEAFR
;
A
#
# COMPACT_ATOMS: atom_id res chain seq x y z
N MET A 1 -17.07 14.61 -4.53
CA MET A 1 -16.13 13.79 -5.33
C MET A 1 -15.82 14.54 -6.61
N SER A 2 -14.55 14.65 -7.00
CA SER A 2 -14.15 15.22 -8.29
C SER A 2 -14.22 14.15 -9.39
N VAL A 3 -14.51 14.57 -10.63
CA VAL A 3 -14.51 13.68 -11.80
C VAL A 3 -13.27 13.96 -12.63
N ILE A 4 -12.55 12.91 -13.01
CA ILE A 4 -11.37 12.98 -13.86
C ILE A 4 -11.62 12.11 -15.10
N SER A 5 -11.33 12.64 -16.29
CA SER A 5 -11.35 11.87 -17.54
C SER A 5 -9.94 11.44 -17.89
N LEU A 6 -9.73 10.13 -18.08
CA LEU A 6 -8.43 9.55 -18.40
C LEU A 6 -8.49 8.83 -19.74
N ARG A 7 -7.48 9.04 -20.57
CA ARG A 7 -7.29 8.25 -21.80
C ARG A 7 -6.47 7.01 -21.45
N LEU A 8 -7.10 5.85 -21.61
CA LEU A 8 -6.49 4.56 -21.37
C LEU A 8 -6.27 3.84 -22.70
N LYS A 9 -5.21 3.03 -22.77
CA LYS A 9 -4.95 2.08 -23.86
C LYS A 9 -5.93 0.90 -23.75
N ASP A 10 -6.16 0.23 -24.87
CA ASP A 10 -7.08 -0.91 -24.94
C ASP A 10 -6.73 -2.02 -23.94
N ARG A 11 -5.43 -2.23 -23.68
CA ARG A 11 -4.94 -3.20 -22.69
C ARG A 11 -5.41 -2.87 -21.27
N GLU A 12 -5.39 -1.61 -20.88
CA GLU A 12 -5.82 -1.17 -19.55
C GLU A 12 -7.33 -1.30 -19.40
N ILE A 13 -8.09 -0.88 -20.42
CA ILE A 13 -9.55 -1.03 -20.47
C ILE A 13 -9.94 -2.52 -20.36
N LYS A 14 -9.23 -3.40 -21.07
CA LYS A 14 -9.47 -4.85 -21.02
C LYS A 14 -9.30 -5.41 -19.61
N ARG A 15 -8.22 -5.05 -18.91
CA ARG A 15 -7.96 -5.48 -17.52
C ARG A 15 -9.05 -5.02 -16.55
N ILE A 16 -9.50 -3.76 -16.68
CA ILE A 16 -10.59 -3.22 -15.85
C ILE A 16 -11.89 -3.99 -16.10
N ASN A 17 -12.21 -4.29 -17.36
CA ASN A 17 -13.41 -5.04 -17.72
C ASN A 17 -13.37 -6.48 -17.18
N GLU A 18 -12.23 -7.17 -17.31
CA GLU A 18 -12.05 -8.52 -16.80
C GLU A 18 -12.25 -8.57 -15.28
N MET A 19 -11.61 -7.66 -14.54
CA MET A 19 -11.75 -7.60 -13.09
C MET A 19 -13.15 -7.18 -12.64
N ALA A 20 -13.80 -6.25 -13.35
CA ALA A 20 -15.20 -5.90 -13.11
C ALA A 20 -16.14 -7.11 -13.28
N GLY A 21 -15.90 -7.94 -14.29
CA GLY A 21 -16.62 -9.20 -14.48
C GLY A 21 -16.38 -10.20 -13.35
N MET A 22 -15.12 -10.38 -12.94
CA MET A 22 -14.75 -11.31 -11.86
C MET A 22 -15.32 -10.92 -10.49
N LEU A 23 -15.32 -9.63 -10.18
CA LEU A 23 -15.73 -9.11 -8.86
C LEU A 23 -17.20 -8.69 -8.81
N HIS A 24 -17.93 -8.78 -9.93
CA HIS A 24 -19.31 -8.28 -10.07
C HIS A 24 -19.47 -6.80 -9.64
N LYS A 25 -18.46 -5.97 -9.95
CA LYS A 25 -18.43 -4.53 -9.64
C LYS A 25 -18.50 -3.69 -10.92
N ASP A 26 -18.90 -2.42 -10.79
CA ASP A 26 -18.82 -1.50 -11.91
C ASP A 26 -17.36 -1.09 -12.21
N LYS A 27 -17.12 -0.67 -13.45
CA LYS A 27 -15.77 -0.32 -13.94
C LYS A 27 -15.15 0.84 -13.18
N SER A 28 -15.95 1.80 -12.71
CA SER A 28 -15.44 2.98 -12.01
C SER A 28 -15.01 2.64 -10.59
N THR A 29 -15.69 1.71 -9.93
CA THR A 29 -15.27 1.16 -8.64
C THR A 29 -14.00 0.36 -8.78
N VAL A 30 -13.93 -0.56 -9.75
CA VAL A 30 -12.69 -1.32 -10.02
C VAL A 30 -11.51 -0.41 -10.37
N ALA A 31 -11.74 0.62 -11.19
CA ALA A 31 -10.67 1.56 -11.54
C ALA A 31 -10.13 2.33 -10.32
N ARG A 32 -11.01 2.73 -9.40
CA ARG A 32 -10.60 3.39 -8.14
C ARG A 32 -9.83 2.43 -7.24
N GLU A 33 -10.33 1.22 -7.03
CA GLU A 33 -9.65 0.20 -6.23
C GLU A 33 -8.26 -0.12 -6.79
N LEU A 34 -8.11 -0.23 -8.11
CA LEU A 34 -6.80 -0.43 -8.75
C LEU A 34 -5.83 0.74 -8.56
N ILE A 35 -6.34 1.98 -8.50
CA ILE A 35 -5.52 3.16 -8.18
C ILE A 35 -5.04 3.08 -6.74
N ASP A 36 -5.93 2.74 -5.80
CA ASP A 36 -5.61 2.62 -4.38
C ASP A 36 -4.59 1.50 -4.13
N TYR A 37 -4.81 0.31 -4.70
CA TYR A 37 -3.83 -0.79 -4.64
C TYR A 37 -2.50 -0.43 -5.29
N GLY A 38 -2.53 0.33 -6.39
CA GLY A 38 -1.32 0.82 -7.05
C GLY A 38 -0.52 1.77 -6.16
N TRP A 39 -1.21 2.64 -5.42
CA TRP A 39 -0.61 3.54 -4.44
C TRP A 39 0.03 2.77 -3.29
N GLU A 40 -0.71 1.87 -2.65
CA GLU A 40 -0.23 1.04 -1.54
C GLU A 40 1.02 0.25 -1.93
N PHE A 41 0.95 -0.46 -3.05
CA PHE A 41 2.06 -1.26 -3.56
C PHE A 41 3.31 -0.41 -3.84
N LEU A 42 3.14 0.79 -4.40
CA LEU A 42 4.25 1.70 -4.66
C LEU A 42 4.90 2.17 -3.35
N MET A 43 4.11 2.51 -2.33
CA MET A 43 4.63 2.93 -1.03
C MET A 43 5.41 1.80 -0.34
N ILE A 44 4.86 0.58 -0.32
CA ILE A 44 5.53 -0.61 0.22
C ILE A 44 6.85 -0.86 -0.51
N LYS A 45 6.85 -0.75 -1.85
CA LYS A 45 8.07 -0.93 -2.65
C LYS A 45 9.15 0.09 -2.28
N LEU A 46 8.79 1.36 -2.15
CA LEU A 46 9.75 2.41 -1.79
C LEU A 46 10.30 2.22 -0.37
N TYR A 47 9.47 1.75 0.58
CA TYR A 47 9.93 1.36 1.91
C TYR A 47 10.94 0.22 1.85
N LYS A 48 10.62 -0.85 1.10
CA LYS A 48 11.52 -1.99 0.91
C LYS A 48 12.85 -1.60 0.26
N ASP A 49 12.83 -0.63 -0.66
CA ASP A 49 14.02 -0.08 -1.30
C ASP A 49 14.81 0.89 -0.38
N GLY A 50 14.41 1.05 0.89
CA GLY A 50 15.05 1.91 1.89
C GLY A 50 14.87 3.41 1.63
N LYS A 51 13.88 3.79 0.80
CA LYS A 51 13.66 5.20 0.42
C LYS A 51 12.80 5.98 1.40
N MET A 52 12.19 5.30 2.38
CA MET A 52 11.36 5.92 3.41
C MET A 52 11.44 5.13 4.72
N SER A 53 11.20 5.82 5.84
CA SER A 53 11.07 5.18 7.15
C SER A 53 9.66 4.60 7.34
N LEU A 54 9.50 3.74 8.37
CA LEU A 54 8.21 3.17 8.74
C LEU A 54 7.18 4.26 9.10
N ASN A 55 7.59 5.29 9.84
CA ASN A 55 6.70 6.40 10.19
C ASN A 55 6.25 7.19 8.96
N THR A 56 7.15 7.39 7.99
CA THR A 56 6.81 8.05 6.72
C THR A 56 5.85 7.19 5.91
N LEU A 57 6.06 5.87 5.86
CA LEU A 57 5.15 4.94 5.19
C LEU A 57 3.75 5.00 5.83
N ALA A 58 3.66 4.88 7.15
CA ALA A 58 2.40 4.94 7.89
C ALA A 58 1.62 6.23 7.60
N SER A 59 2.32 7.37 7.64
CA SER A 59 1.71 8.67 7.28
C SER A 59 1.23 8.75 5.83
N LYS A 60 1.90 8.09 4.87
CA LYS A 60 1.52 8.09 3.45
C LYS A 60 0.36 7.15 3.13
N LEU A 61 0.21 6.10 3.93
CA LEU A 61 -0.90 5.15 3.84
C LEU A 61 -2.09 5.54 4.72
N GLU A 62 -1.94 6.61 5.51
CA GLU A 62 -2.95 7.05 6.49
C GLU A 62 -3.29 5.98 7.53
N LEU A 63 -2.28 5.18 7.88
CA LEU A 63 -2.36 4.09 8.88
C LEU A 63 -1.57 4.47 10.13
N SER A 64 -1.88 3.82 11.24
CA SER A 64 -0.98 3.78 12.40
C SER A 64 0.29 2.97 12.07
N VAL A 65 1.33 3.17 12.88
CA VAL A 65 2.58 2.39 12.75
C VAL A 65 2.31 0.89 12.92
N SER A 66 1.43 0.52 13.85
CA SER A 66 1.06 -0.89 14.08
C SER A 66 0.38 -1.50 12.86
N GLU A 67 -0.65 -0.85 12.32
CA GLU A 67 -1.35 -1.31 11.11
C GLU A 67 -0.41 -1.39 9.90
N THR A 68 0.57 -0.49 9.83
CA THR A 68 1.59 -0.52 8.78
C THR A 68 2.52 -1.74 8.92
N ILE A 69 2.88 -2.12 10.15
CA ILE A 69 3.68 -3.34 10.40
C ILE A 69 2.87 -4.57 10.01
N ASP A 70 1.60 -4.64 10.39
CA ASP A 70 0.69 -5.74 10.03
C ASP A 70 0.55 -5.87 8.50
N LEU A 71 0.34 -4.74 7.81
CA LEU A 71 0.30 -4.68 6.35
C LEU A 71 1.61 -5.18 5.74
N LEU A 72 2.77 -4.72 6.22
CA LEU A 72 4.07 -5.17 5.70
C LEU A 72 4.26 -6.68 5.88
N ALA A 73 3.79 -7.24 6.99
CA ALA A 73 3.84 -8.68 7.25
C ALA A 73 2.97 -9.48 6.26
N GLU A 74 1.77 -9.00 5.92
CA GLU A 74 0.91 -9.61 4.89
C GLU A 74 1.59 -9.69 3.52
N PHE A 75 2.41 -8.69 3.18
CA PHE A 75 3.19 -8.65 1.93
C PHE A 75 4.55 -9.36 2.02
N GLY A 76 4.85 -10.03 3.14
CA GLY A 76 6.11 -10.74 3.35
C GLY A 76 7.33 -9.81 3.39
N VAL A 77 7.12 -8.53 3.75
CA VAL A 77 8.21 -7.59 4.00
C VAL A 77 8.63 -7.78 5.44
N GLU A 78 9.72 -8.53 5.64
CA GLU A 78 10.32 -8.70 6.96
C GLU A 78 10.70 -7.32 7.53
N SER A 79 10.26 -7.07 8.77
CA SER A 79 10.64 -5.85 9.48
C SER A 79 12.16 -5.84 9.65
N PRO A 80 12.86 -4.73 9.32
CA PRO A 80 14.28 -4.60 9.60
C PRO A 80 14.56 -4.42 11.10
N ILE A 81 13.52 -4.39 11.95
CA ILE A 81 13.63 -4.22 13.40
C ILE A 81 13.94 -5.59 14.00
N ASP A 82 15.18 -5.79 14.44
CA ASP A 82 15.59 -6.97 15.17
C ASP A 82 15.15 -6.89 16.65
N TYR A 83 15.14 -8.02 17.35
CA TYR A 83 14.82 -8.12 18.78
C TYR A 83 15.67 -7.17 19.63
N ASP A 84 16.92 -6.95 19.24
CA ASP A 84 17.83 -6.01 19.89
C ASP A 84 17.41 -4.55 19.73
N ASP A 85 16.80 -4.17 18.60
CA ASP A 85 16.30 -2.82 18.37
C ASP A 85 15.02 -2.55 19.19
N TYR A 86 14.19 -3.57 19.37
CA TYR A 86 13.06 -3.52 20.31
C TYR A 86 13.52 -3.27 21.75
N LEU A 87 14.52 -4.01 22.22
CA LEU A 87 15.09 -3.87 23.56
C LEU A 87 15.68 -2.47 23.81
N LYS A 88 16.43 -1.93 22.83
CA LYS A 88 16.97 -0.56 22.91
C LYS A 88 15.87 0.49 22.99
N GLY A 89 14.78 0.30 22.22
CA GLY A 89 13.61 1.18 22.29
C GLY A 89 12.97 1.14 23.68
N PHE A 90 12.82 -0.04 24.26
CA PHE A 90 12.26 -0.21 25.60
C PHE A 90 13.11 0.43 26.70
N GLU A 91 14.44 0.30 26.62
CA GLU A 91 15.36 0.94 27.57
C GLU A 91 15.34 2.47 27.49
N ALA A 92 15.15 3.05 26.30
CA ALA A 92 15.08 4.50 26.12
C ALA A 92 13.81 5.14 26.71
N PHE A 93 12.76 4.36 26.94
CA PHE A 93 11.51 4.80 27.57
C PHE A 93 11.49 4.60 29.10
N ARG A 94 12.55 3.99 29.68
CA ARG A 94 12.70 3.78 31.12
C ARG A 94 13.53 4.88 31.77
#